data_AF-A0A1Z4I3X0-F1
#
_entry.id   AF-A0A1Z4I3X0-F1
#
_cell.length_a   1.000
_cell.length_b   1.000
_cell.length_c   1.000
_cell.angle_alpha   90.00
_cell.angle_beta   90.00
_cell.angle_gamma   90.00
#
_symmetry.space_group_name_H-M   'P 1'
#
loop_
_entity.id
_entity.type
_entity.pdbx_description
1 polymer ?
#
loop_
_entity_poly.entity_id
_entity_poly.type
_entity_poly.pdbx_seq_one_letter_code
_entity_poly.pdbx_strand_id
1 'polypeptide(L)' 'MIHIPVYEFHDEYSLAETADKLGKEAVKLNLIPSFVVHYFPDNRQYYIPNEINSEPLTPEEAYMYFKRLIEESD' A
#
# COMPACT_ATOMS: atom_id res chain seq x y z
N MET A 1 -22.26 -11.38 0.52
CA MET A 1 -21.08 -12.20 0.17
C MET A 1 -19.89 -11.28 0.18
N ILE A 2 -18.97 -11.46 1.13
CA ILE A 2 -17.74 -10.66 1.17
C ILE A 2 -16.79 -11.34 0.18
N HIS A 3 -16.46 -10.67 -0.92
CA HIS A 3 -15.41 -11.15 -1.81
C HIS A 3 -14.09 -11.03 -1.05
N ILE A 4 -13.57 -12.16 -0.58
CA ILE A 4 -12.19 -12.24 -0.10
C ILE A 4 -11.35 -12.37 -1.37
N PRO A 5 -10.57 -11.35 -1.78
CA PRO A 5 -9.71 -11.48 -2.94
C PRO A 5 -8.67 -12.56 -2.64
N VAL A 6 -8.57 -13.54 -3.53
CA VAL A 6 -7.50 -14.54 -3.50
C VAL A 6 -6.21 -13.80 -3.84
N TYR A 7 -5.30 -13.69 -2.86
CA TYR A 7 -4.03 -13.00 -3.04
C TYR A 7 -3.03 -13.91 -3.77
N GLU A 8 -2.67 -13.56 -5.01
CA GLU A 8 -1.62 -14.23 -5.79
C GLU A 8 -0.21 -13.70 -5.43
N PHE A 9 0.09 -13.52 -4.14
CA PHE A 9 1.46 -13.21 -3.73
C PHE A 9 2.13 -14.50 -3.31
N HIS A 10 3.10 -14.94 -4.12
CA HIS A 10 3.86 -16.16 -3.86
C HIS A 10 5.06 -15.91 -2.93
N ASP A 11 5.39 -14.64 -2.65
CA ASP A 11 6.41 -14.20 -1.70
C ASP A 11 6.17 -12.74 -1.23
N GLU A 12 6.71 -12.35 -0.07
CA GLU A 12 6.59 -10.99 0.51
C GLU A 12 7.18 -9.89 -0.41
N TYR A 13 8.13 -10.25 -1.27
CA TYR A 13 8.79 -9.31 -2.17
C TYR A 13 7.83 -8.83 -3.27
N SER A 14 7.08 -9.75 -3.88
CA SER A 14 6.06 -9.46 -4.89
C SER A 14 4.87 -8.67 -4.32
N LEU A 15 4.52 -8.90 -3.06
CA LEU A 15 3.53 -8.10 -2.33
C LEU A 15 4.01 -6.66 -2.17
N ALA A 16 5.24 -6.46 -1.70
CA ALA A 16 5.81 -5.13 -1.51
C ALA A 16 5.94 -4.36 -2.85
N GLU A 17 6.33 -5.02 -3.93
CA GLU A 17 6.32 -4.39 -5.26
C GLU A 17 4.91 -4.00 -5.73
N THR A 18 3.90 -4.75 -5.33
CA THR A 18 2.51 -4.44 -5.68
C THR A 18 1.98 -3.28 -4.84
N ALA A 19 2.31 -3.23 -3.55
CA ALA A 19 2.04 -2.07 -2.70
C ALA A 19 2.66 -0.78 -3.29
N ASP A 20 3.91 -0.84 -3.77
CA ASP A 20 4.57 0.29 -4.44
C ASP A 20 3.80 0.79 -5.68
N LYS A 21 3.28 -0.14 -6.49
CA LYS A 21 2.53 0.19 -7.72
C LYS A 21 1.20 0.87 -7.38
N LEU A 22 0.45 0.31 -6.44
CA LEU A 22 -0.82 0.87 -5.98
C LEU A 22 -0.61 2.24 -5.32
N GLY A 23 0.41 2.40 -4.47
CA GLY A 23 0.73 3.71 -3.88
C GLY A 23 1.04 4.77 -4.92
N LYS A 24 1.81 4.42 -5.97
CA LYS A 24 2.09 5.33 -7.10
C LYS A 24 0.83 5.68 -7.89
N GLU A 25 -0.10 4.75 -8.03
CA GLU A 25 -1.38 4.98 -8.69
C GLU A 25 -2.28 5.90 -7.86
N ALA A 26 -2.40 5.66 -6.55
CA ALA A 26 -3.14 6.53 -5.65
C ALA A 26 -2.63 7.99 -5.67
N VAL A 27 -1.31 8.20 -5.77
CA VAL A 27 -0.73 9.54 -5.98
C VAL A 27 -1.13 10.12 -7.35
N LYS A 28 -1.06 9.34 -8.43
CA LYS A 28 -1.45 9.81 -9.77
C LYS A 28 -2.92 10.22 -9.85
N LEU A 29 -3.78 9.53 -9.11
CA LEU A 29 -5.21 9.81 -9.01
C LEU A 29 -5.52 10.95 -8.02
N ASN A 30 -4.52 11.56 -7.40
CA ASN A 30 -4.65 12.58 -6.34
C ASN A 30 -5.46 12.11 -5.11
N LEU A 31 -5.51 10.81 -4.83
CA LEU A 31 -6.19 10.24 -3.65
C LEU A 31 -5.39 10.46 -2.37
N ILE A 32 -4.06 10.47 -2.50
CA ILE A 32 -3.11 10.84 -1.45
C ILE A 32 -2.08 11.82 -2.01
N PRO A 33 -1.53 12.72 -1.18
CA PRO A 33 -0.53 13.69 -1.66
C PRO A 33 0.82 13.02 -1.95
N SER A 34 1.20 12.00 -1.18
CA SER A 34 2.46 11.27 -1.30
C SER A 34 2.48 10.04 -0.38
N PHE A 35 3.53 9.24 -0.47
CA PHE A 35 3.92 8.23 0.52
C PHE A 35 5.45 8.06 0.51
N VAL A 36 6.02 7.55 1.60
CA VAL A 36 7.45 7.25 1.75
C VAL A 36 7.63 5.76 1.96
N VAL A 37 8.65 5.19 1.31
CA VAL A 37 9.06 3.79 1.49
C VAL A 37 10.43 3.75 2.15
N HIS A 38 10.52 3.12 3.31
CA HIS A 38 11.79 2.79 3.95
C HIS A 38 12.14 1.34 3.64
N TYR A 39 13.33 1.13 3.07
CA TYR A 39 13.87 -0.20 2.76
C TYR A 39 14.78 -0.66 3.90
N PHE A 40 14.43 -1.77 4.53
CA PHE A 40 15.29 -2.52 5.43
C PHE A 40 15.81 -3.77 4.72
N PRO A 41 16.85 -4.45 5.25
CA PRO A 41 17.35 -5.69 4.66
C PRO A 41 16.26 -6.78 4.52
N ASP A 42 15.35 -6.85 5.49
CA ASP A 42 14.39 -7.95 5.61
C ASP A 42 12.95 -7.54 5.29
N ASN A 43 12.65 -6.24 5.22
CA ASN A 43 11.28 -5.75 4.94
C ASN A 43 11.25 -4.33 4.35
N ARG A 44 10.05 -3.86 4.00
CA ARG A 44 9.78 -2.46 3.69
C ARG A 44 8.74 -1.92 4.64
N GLN A 45 8.82 -0.62 4.94
CA GLN A 45 7.82 0.10 5.71
C GLN A 45 7.31 1.30 4.92
N TYR A 46 6.03 1.58 5.04
CA TYR A 46 5.34 2.62 4.29
C TYR A 46 4.81 3.68 5.24
N TYR A 47 4.99 4.95 4.88
CA TYR A 47 4.45 6.09 5.62
C TYR A 47 3.63 6.97 4.69
N ILE A 48 2.46 7.40 5.14
CA ILE A 48 1.53 8.20 4.34
C ILE A 48 1.33 9.54 5.05
N PRO A 49 1.82 10.66 4.48
CA PRO A 49 1.72 11.97 5.13
C PRO A 49 0.27 12.44 5.25
N ASN A 50 -0.07 12.99 6.42
CA ASN A 50 -1.36 13.58 6.88
C ASN A 50 -2.11 12.81 7.96
N GLU A 51 -1.66 11.64 8.38
CA GLU A 51 -2.19 11.05 9.62
C GLU A 51 -1.41 11.62 10.80
N ILE A 52 -2.13 12.25 11.74
CA ILE A 52 -1.61 12.98 12.90
C ILE A 52 -0.61 12.14 13.73
N ASN A 53 -0.62 10.81 13.59
CA ASN A 53 0.48 9.88 13.85
C ASN A 53 0.37 8.73 12.84
N SER A 54 1.16 8.75 11.76
CA SER A 54 1.17 7.61 10.82
C SER A 54 2.25 6.63 11.28
N GLU A 55 1.82 5.59 12.00
CA GLU A 55 2.68 4.44 12.23
C GLU A 55 3.10 3.83 10.89
N PRO A 56 4.33 3.27 10.79
CA PRO A 56 4.73 2.58 9.57
C PRO A 56 3.78 1.43 9.27
N LEU A 57 3.25 1.39 8.06
CA LEU A 57 2.51 0.24 7.55
C LEU A 57 3.48 -0.83 7.06
N THR A 58 3.16 -2.10 7.31
CA THR A 58 3.83 -3.23 6.65
C THR A 58 3.47 -3.28 5.15
N PRO A 59 4.17 -4.10 4.32
CA PRO A 59 3.80 -4.29 2.93
C PRO A 59 2.35 -4.75 2.73
N GLU A 60 1.85 -5.63 3.60
CA GLU A 60 0.47 -6.12 3.60
C GLU A 60 -0.52 -4.99 3.87
N GLU A 61 -0.27 -4.22 4.93
CA GLU A 61 -1.15 -3.13 5.35
C GLU A 61 -1.17 -2.02 4.29
N ALA A 62 -0.01 -1.66 3.74
CA ALA A 62 0.11 -0.68 2.68
C ALA A 62 -0.63 -1.14 1.41
N TYR A 63 -0.47 -2.41 1.01
CA TYR A 63 -1.22 -2.99 -0.10
C TYR A 63 -2.73 -2.88 0.12
N MET A 64 -3.22 -3.28 1.30
CA MET A 64 -4.65 -3.22 1.62
C MET A 64 -5.18 -1.79 1.61
N TYR A 65 -4.41 -0.86 2.19
CA TYR A 65 -4.76 0.55 2.24
C TYR A 65 -4.88 1.16 0.83
N PHE A 66 -3.84 1.02 -0.01
CA PHE A 66 -3.84 1.61 -1.34
C PHE A 66 -4.88 0.95 -2.26
N LYS A 67 -5.04 -0.37 -2.17
CA LYS A 67 -6.07 -1.09 -2.93
C LYS A 67 -7.46 -0.55 -2.61
N ARG A 68 -7.77 -0.42 -1.33
CA ARG A 68 -9.06 0.11 -0.88
C ARG A 68 -9.30 1.54 -1.37
N LEU A 69 -8.29 2.42 -1.27
CA LEU A 69 -8.40 3.79 -1.78
C LEU A 69 -8.75 3.85 -3.26
N ILE A 70 -8.10 3.02 -4.08
CA ILE A 70 -8.34 2.98 -5.53
C ILE A 70 -9.74 2.41 -5.81
N GLU A 71 -10.11 1.29 -5.18
CA GLU A 71 -11.43 0.67 -5.34
C GLU A 71 -12.59 1.58 -4.88
N GLU A 72 -12.38 2.45 -3.89
CA GLU A 72 -13.39 3.42 -3.43
C GLU A 72 -13.47 4.68 -4.32
N SER A 73 -12.53 4.87 -5.25
CA SER A 73 -12.48 6.01 -6.16
C SER A 73 -13.12 5.77 -7.54
N ASP A 74 -13.42 4.51 -7.86
CA ASP A 74 -14.13 4.06 -9.07
C ASP A 74 -15.66 3.99 -8.85
#